data_AF-A0A7R8W039-F1
#
_entry.id   AF-A0A7R8W039-F1
#
_cell.length_a   1.000
_cell.length_b   1.000
_cell.length_c   1.000
_cell.angle_alpha   90.00
_cell.angle_beta   90.00
_cell.angle_gamma   90.00
#
_symmetry.space_group_name_H-M   'P 1'
#
loop_
_entity.id
_entity.type
_entity.pdbx_description
1 polymer ?
#
loop_
_entity_poly.entity_id
_entity_poly.type
_entity_poly.pdbx_seq_one_letter_code
_entity_poly.pdbx_strand_id
1 'polypeptide(L)'
;TGQKFSGSLIDGITIARCSSVPDNVEDETAGCIHFADEFTNRYGGCHPEFFPGSLDEAVKEACLRPAKDRRLLAVYLHHDGSVLSNVFCTQLLGFESVLQCLNAHFVVWGWDLTHESNRHK
;
A
#
# COMPACT_ATOMS: atom_id res chain seq x y z
N THR A 1 1.21 23.57 44.06
CA THR A 1 0.19 22.60 44.50
C THR A 1 -1.02 22.82 43.61
N GLY A 2 -1.53 21.97 42.72
CA GLY A 2 -1.36 20.57 42.34
C GLY A 2 -2.63 20.24 41.52
N GLN A 3 -2.46 19.57 40.37
CA GLN A 3 -3.44 19.15 39.35
C GLN A 3 -4.91 18.90 39.76
N LYS A 4 -5.84 19.13 38.80
CA LYS A 4 -6.52 18.04 38.04
C LYS A 4 -7.43 18.63 36.95
N PHE A 5 -6.95 18.67 35.71
CA PHE A 5 -7.82 18.66 34.53
C PHE A 5 -7.97 17.21 34.09
N SER A 6 -9.17 16.66 34.29
CA SER A 6 -9.57 15.34 33.78
C SER A 6 -9.86 15.48 32.28
N GLY A 7 -8.82 15.39 31.46
CA GLY A 7 -8.95 15.20 30.02
C GLY A 7 -9.23 13.72 29.73
N SER A 8 -10.49 13.36 29.58
CA SER A 8 -10.91 12.09 28.97
C SER A 8 -11.75 12.45 27.76
N LEU A 9 -11.11 12.44 26.58
CA LEU A 9 -11.69 12.16 25.26
C LEU A 9 -10.49 11.92 24.32
N ILE A 10 -9.69 10.91 24.67
CA ILE A 10 -8.85 10.20 23.68
C ILE A 10 -9.65 8.98 23.23
N ASP A 11 -10.78 9.23 22.59
CA ASP A 11 -11.55 8.16 21.96
C ASP A 11 -10.83 7.73 20.68
N GLY A 12 -9.92 6.77 20.87
CA GLY A 12 -9.91 5.54 20.10
C GLY A 12 -9.98 5.67 18.58
N ILE A 13 -9.02 6.35 17.96
CA ILE A 13 -8.51 5.82 16.69
C ILE A 13 -7.67 4.62 17.09
N THR A 14 -8.34 3.49 17.30
CA THR A 14 -7.71 2.19 17.12
C THR A 14 -7.24 2.22 15.67
N ILE A 15 -5.97 2.59 15.44
CA ILE A 15 -5.29 2.26 14.20
C ILE A 15 -5.38 0.74 14.17
N ALA A 16 -6.34 0.23 13.40
CA ALA A 16 -6.56 -1.20 13.29
C ALA A 16 -5.25 -1.78 12.78
N ARG A 17 -4.51 -2.45 13.67
CA ARG A 17 -3.39 -3.33 13.33
C ARG A 17 -3.96 -4.57 12.66
N CYS A 18 -4.55 -4.36 11.50
CA CYS A 18 -5.10 -5.38 10.65
C CYS A 18 -4.26 -5.34 9.39
N SER A 19 -3.61 -6.45 9.06
CA SER A 19 -2.90 -6.63 7.81
C SER A 19 -3.80 -6.21 6.66
N SER A 20 -3.27 -5.44 5.71
CA SER A 20 -3.99 -4.99 4.51
C SER A 20 -4.27 -6.15 3.55
N VAL A 21 -3.63 -7.31 3.75
CA VAL A 21 -3.95 -8.57 3.07
C VAL A 21 -4.32 -9.63 4.12
N PRO A 22 -5.49 -10.29 4.02
CA PRO A 22 -5.88 -11.37 4.93
C PRO A 22 -4.86 -12.52 4.97
N ASP A 23 -4.80 -13.23 6.09
CA ASP A 23 -3.98 -14.44 6.21
C ASP A 23 -4.52 -15.53 5.25
N ASN A 24 -3.63 -16.23 4.55
CA ASN A 24 -3.94 -17.28 3.59
C ASN A 24 -4.76 -16.86 2.35
N VAL A 25 -4.57 -15.64 1.83
CA VAL A 25 -5.08 -15.27 0.50
C VAL A 25 -4.43 -16.18 -0.54
N GLU A 26 -5.18 -17.13 -1.10
CA GLU A 26 -4.68 -18.02 -2.16
C GLU A 26 -4.47 -17.29 -3.50
N ASP A 27 -5.31 -16.29 -3.77
CA ASP A 27 -5.33 -15.50 -5.01
C ASP A 27 -4.63 -14.14 -4.83
N GLU A 28 -3.46 -13.97 -5.43
CA GLU A 28 -2.69 -12.71 -5.43
C GLU A 28 -3.50 -11.52 -5.94
N THR A 29 -4.42 -11.72 -6.88
CA THR A 29 -5.27 -10.66 -7.42
C THR A 29 -6.20 -10.12 -6.35
N ALA A 30 -6.89 -11.01 -5.63
CA ALA A 30 -7.73 -10.63 -4.50
C ALA A 30 -6.93 -9.91 -3.41
N GLY A 31 -5.71 -10.39 -3.13
CA GLY A 31 -4.79 -9.74 -2.18
C GLY A 31 -4.41 -8.33 -2.59
N CYS A 32 -4.08 -8.09 -3.86
CA CYS A 32 -3.73 -6.75 -4.37
C CYS A 32 -4.91 -5.79 -4.32
N ILE A 33 -6.11 -6.26 -4.66
CA ILE A 33 -7.34 -5.45 -4.57
C ILE A 33 -7.60 -5.06 -3.11
N HIS A 34 -7.55 -6.03 -2.18
CA HIS A 34 -7.70 -5.75 -0.75
C HIS A 34 -6.64 -4.77 -0.24
N PHE A 35 -5.39 -4.94 -0.67
CA PHE A 35 -4.31 -4.03 -0.33
C PHE A 35 -4.61 -2.60 -0.78
N ALA A 36 -5.05 -2.40 -2.02
CA ALA A 36 -5.36 -1.07 -2.55
C ALA A 36 -6.53 -0.41 -1.80
N ASP A 37 -7.58 -1.16 -1.51
CA ASP A 37 -8.74 -0.68 -0.75
C ASP A 37 -8.35 -0.28 0.67
N GLU A 38 -7.59 -1.13 1.37
CA GLU A 38 -7.13 -0.85 2.73
C GLU A 38 -6.12 0.31 2.77
N PHE A 39 -5.25 0.44 1.77
CA PHE A 39 -4.36 1.58 1.63
C PHE A 39 -5.15 2.89 1.51
N THR A 40 -6.19 2.89 0.66
CA THR A 40 -7.08 4.03 0.46
C THR A 40 -7.83 4.38 1.75
N ASN A 41 -8.38 3.37 2.42
CA ASN A 41 -9.11 3.54 3.69
C ASN A 41 -8.20 4.12 4.79
N ARG A 42 -6.93 3.72 4.82
CA ARG A 42 -5.97 4.10 5.87
C ARG A 42 -5.29 5.45 5.62
N TYR A 43 -4.94 5.77 4.37
CA TYR A 43 -4.12 6.93 4.03
C TYR A 43 -4.85 7.99 3.18
N GLY A 44 -6.09 7.71 2.77
CA GLY A 44 -6.89 8.58 1.88
C GLY A 44 -6.59 8.34 0.40
N GLY A 45 -7.31 9.03 -0.48
CA GLY A 45 -7.25 8.82 -1.95
C GLY A 45 -6.01 9.39 -2.66
N CYS A 46 -5.04 9.93 -1.94
CA CYS A 46 -3.78 10.45 -2.52
C CYS A 46 -2.70 9.38 -2.46
N HIS A 47 -2.74 8.42 -3.39
CA HIS A 47 -1.80 7.30 -3.49
C HIS A 47 -1.63 6.90 -4.96
N PRO A 48 -0.55 6.16 -5.31
CA PRO A 48 -0.39 5.67 -6.68
C PRO A 48 -1.48 4.66 -7.02
N GLU A 49 -1.81 4.56 -8.30
CA GLU A 49 -2.75 3.53 -8.77
C GLU A 49 -2.08 2.16 -8.68
N PHE A 50 -2.50 1.34 -7.73
CA PHE A 50 -2.00 -0.01 -7.55
C PHE A 50 -2.63 -0.95 -8.59
N PHE A 51 -1.80 -1.76 -9.25
CA PHE A 51 -2.24 -2.71 -10.26
C PHE A 51 -3.08 -3.84 -9.62
N PRO A 52 -4.34 -4.04 -10.05
CA PRO A 52 -5.25 -5.01 -9.45
C PRO A 52 -5.09 -6.39 -10.10
N GLY A 53 -3.94 -7.02 -9.90
CA GLY A 53 -3.61 -8.33 -10.50
C GLY A 53 -2.37 -8.96 -9.90
N SER A 54 -2.09 -10.19 -10.29
CA SER A 54 -0.88 -10.93 -9.87
C SER A 54 0.41 -10.22 -10.26
N LEU A 55 1.52 -10.57 -9.61
CA LEU A 55 2.82 -10.00 -9.96
C LEU A 55 3.21 -10.31 -11.41
N ASP A 56 2.90 -11.52 -11.88
CA ASP A 56 3.12 -11.94 -13.26
C ASP A 56 2.35 -11.09 -14.27
N GLU A 57 1.11 -10.71 -13.95
CA GLU A 57 0.30 -9.81 -14.77
C GLU A 57 0.87 -8.39 -14.74
N ALA A 58 1.34 -7.90 -13.59
CA ALA A 58 1.98 -6.60 -13.47
C ALA A 58 3.29 -6.53 -14.31
N VAL A 59 4.08 -7.61 -14.33
CA VAL A 59 5.29 -7.72 -15.17
C VAL A 59 4.93 -7.68 -16.66
N LYS A 60 3.87 -8.39 -17.07
CA LYS A 60 3.38 -8.36 -18.46
C LYS A 60 2.95 -6.94 -18.85
N GLU A 61 2.20 -6.28 -17.97
CA GLU A 61 1.67 -4.94 -18.17
C GLU A 61 2.77 -3.85 -18.20
N ALA A 62 3.83 -4.00 -17.41
CA ALA A 62 4.95 -3.06 -17.41
C ALA A 62 5.90 -3.28 -18.59
N CYS A 63 6.41 -4.51 -18.71
CA CYS A 63 7.61 -4.81 -19.48
C CYS A 63 7.33 -5.44 -20.85
N LEU A 64 6.20 -6.15 -21.00
CA LEU A 64 5.89 -6.93 -22.21
C LEU A 64 4.96 -6.21 -23.18
N ARG A 65 4.62 -4.95 -22.91
CA ARG A 65 3.98 -4.02 -23.84
C ARG A 65 4.91 -3.69 -25.04
N PRO A 66 4.34 -3.20 -26.16
CA PRO A 66 5.13 -2.61 -27.25
C PRO A 66 6.10 -1.54 -26.73
N ALA A 67 7.27 -1.38 -27.35
CA ALA A 67 8.34 -0.52 -26.83
C ALA A 67 7.92 0.92 -26.50
N LYS A 68 6.95 1.47 -27.24
CA LYS A 68 6.38 2.81 -27.03
C LYS A 68 5.50 2.94 -25.78
N ASP A 69 4.97 1.83 -25.27
CA ASP A 69 4.01 1.76 -24.17
C ASP A 69 4.61 1.07 -22.93
N ARG A 70 5.91 0.72 -22.97
CA ARG A 70 6.59 0.07 -21.84
C ARG A 70 6.74 1.05 -20.68
N ARG A 71 6.47 0.53 -19.49
CA ARG A 71 6.66 1.21 -18.21
C ARG A 71 7.61 0.40 -17.34
N LEU A 72 8.17 1.03 -16.32
CA LEU A 72 8.93 0.32 -15.29
C LEU A 72 7.96 -0.34 -14.30
N LEU A 73 8.37 -1.40 -13.64
CA LEU A 73 7.61 -2.00 -12.53
C LEU A 73 8.14 -1.45 -11.20
N ALA A 74 7.26 -0.86 -10.40
CA ALA A 74 7.55 -0.47 -9.02
C ALA A 74 6.82 -1.44 -8.07
N VAL A 75 7.59 -2.17 -7.26
CA VAL A 75 7.04 -3.10 -6.26
C VAL A 75 7.07 -2.41 -4.89
N TYR A 76 5.90 -2.18 -4.31
CA TYR A 76 5.74 -1.65 -2.96
C TYR A 76 5.38 -2.76 -1.98
N LEU A 77 6.31 -3.08 -1.09
CA LEU A 77 6.14 -4.10 -0.06
C LEU A 77 5.80 -3.41 1.27
N HIS A 78 4.56 -3.54 1.69
CA HIS A 78 4.08 -3.00 2.95
C HIS A 78 4.41 -3.94 4.11
N HIS A 79 4.78 -3.36 5.24
CA HIS A 79 4.93 -4.07 6.50
C HIS A 79 4.47 -3.18 7.65
N ASP A 80 3.41 -3.59 8.34
CA ASP A 80 2.76 -2.83 9.42
C ASP A 80 3.67 -2.66 10.65
N GLY A 81 4.65 -3.56 10.82
CA GLY A 81 5.67 -3.47 11.88
C GLY A 81 6.76 -2.42 11.64
N SER A 82 6.83 -1.83 10.45
CA SER A 82 7.85 -0.82 10.13
C SER A 82 7.41 0.56 10.62
N VAL A 83 8.18 1.11 11.56
CA VAL A 83 7.99 2.44 12.17
C VAL A 83 7.91 3.56 11.12
N LEU A 84 8.44 3.34 9.91
CA LEU A 84 8.50 4.34 8.83
C LEU A 84 7.40 4.19 7.77
N SER A 85 6.66 3.07 7.73
CA SER A 85 5.66 2.82 6.67
C SER A 85 4.60 3.91 6.61
N ASN A 86 4.10 4.36 7.77
CA ASN A 86 3.07 5.40 7.83
C ASN A 86 3.55 6.76 7.29
N VAL A 87 4.78 7.14 7.60
CA VAL A 87 5.38 8.39 7.10
C VAL A 87 5.67 8.29 5.61
N PHE A 88 6.13 7.13 5.14
CA PHE A 88 6.38 6.87 3.73
C PHE A 88 5.10 6.95 2.89
N CYS A 89 4.02 6.29 3.34
CA CYS A 89 2.71 6.32 2.67
C CYS A 89 2.15 7.76 2.58
N THR A 90 2.22 8.52 3.68
CA THR A 90 1.58 9.84 3.75
C THR A 90 2.41 10.98 3.17
N GLN A 91 3.75 10.93 3.27
CA GLN A 91 4.60 12.04 2.85
C GLN A 91 5.30 11.82 1.50
N LEU A 92 5.65 10.58 1.15
CA LEU A 92 6.33 10.30 -0.11
C LEU A 92 5.34 9.83 -1.17
N LEU A 93 4.58 8.77 -0.89
CA LEU A 93 3.59 8.25 -1.83
C LEU A 93 2.40 9.19 -1.98
N GLY A 94 2.10 10.03 -0.99
CA GLY A 94 1.07 11.07 -1.09
C GLY A 94 1.51 12.37 -1.77
N PHE A 95 2.80 12.53 -2.11
CA PHE A 95 3.29 13.78 -2.71
C PHE A 95 2.97 13.83 -4.20
N GLU A 96 2.32 14.91 -4.65
CA GLU A 96 1.75 15.00 -5.99
C GLU A 96 2.76 14.77 -7.12
N SER A 97 3.98 15.32 -7.02
CA SER A 97 5.00 15.11 -8.06
C SER A 97 5.49 13.66 -8.11
N VAL A 98 5.51 12.96 -6.98
CA VAL A 98 5.85 11.53 -6.92
C VAL A 98 4.74 10.70 -7.55
N LEU A 99 3.48 11.02 -7.23
CA LEU A 99 2.30 10.38 -7.82
C LEU A 99 2.28 10.53 -9.34
N GLN A 100 2.51 11.74 -9.84
CA GLN A 100 2.55 11.99 -11.29
C GLN A 100 3.65 11.19 -11.96
N CYS A 101 4.84 11.12 -11.37
CA CYS A 101 5.96 10.33 -11.90
C CYS A 101 5.62 8.82 -11.92
N LEU A 102 5.10 8.29 -10.81
CA LEU A 102 4.72 6.89 -10.69
C LEU A 102 3.63 6.54 -11.71
N ASN A 103 2.55 7.31 -11.79
CA ASN A 103 1.44 7.03 -12.70
C ASN A 103 1.85 7.14 -14.18
N ALA A 104 2.76 8.06 -14.52
CA ALA A 104 3.22 8.25 -15.89
C ALA A 104 4.21 7.19 -16.37
N HIS A 105 5.07 6.67 -15.48
CA HIS A 105 6.24 5.88 -15.89
C HIS A 105 6.27 4.48 -15.31
N PHE A 106 5.44 4.19 -14.31
CA PHE A 106 5.45 2.92 -13.61
C PHE A 106 4.10 2.22 -13.67
N VAL A 107 4.16 0.89 -13.62
CA VAL A 107 3.11 0.05 -13.06
C VAL A 107 3.48 -0.14 -11.60
N VAL A 108 2.61 0.28 -10.69
CA VAL A 108 2.86 0.14 -9.24
C VAL A 108 2.11 -1.10 -8.75
N TRP A 109 2.82 -2.06 -8.18
CA TRP A 109 2.25 -3.27 -7.61
C TRP A 109 2.47 -3.26 -6.10
N GLY A 110 1.40 -3.44 -5.33
CA GLY A 110 1.42 -3.32 -3.87
C GLY A 110 1.09 -4.65 -3.20
N TRP A 111 1.87 -5.02 -2.18
CA TRP A 111 1.66 -6.26 -1.43
C TRP A 111 1.99 -6.12 0.04
N ASP A 112 1.21 -6.77 0.91
CA ASP A 112 1.42 -6.76 2.35
C ASP A 112 2.13 -8.03 2.83
N LEU A 113 3.35 -7.86 3.36
CA LEU A 113 4.20 -8.90 3.93
C LEU A 113 4.04 -9.06 5.46
N THR A 114 3.01 -8.46 6.05
CA THR A 114 2.78 -8.49 7.50
C THR A 114 2.55 -9.90 8.04
N HIS A 115 1.90 -10.79 7.28
CA HIS A 115 1.83 -12.22 7.60
C HIS A 115 2.98 -13.02 6.95
N GLU A 116 3.58 -13.96 7.69
CA GLU A 116 4.66 -14.82 7.16
C GLU A 116 4.19 -15.70 5.98
N SER A 117 2.92 -16.10 5.96
CA SER A 117 2.27 -16.83 4.86
C SER A 117 2.34 -16.08 3.53
N ASN A 118 2.38 -14.75 3.56
CA ASN A 118 2.41 -13.89 2.37
C ASN A 118 3.84 -13.64 1.85
N ARG A 119 4.89 -14.13 2.54
CA ARG A 119 6.30 -13.93 2.15
C ARG A 119 6.82 -14.93 1.12
N HIS A 120 6.13 -16.05 0.94
CA HIS A 120 6.56 -17.13 0.05
C HIS A 120 5.67 -17.27 -1.20
N LYS A 121 4.88 -16.24 -1.51
CA LYS A 121 4.15 -16.10 -2.76
C LYS A 121 4.96 -15.20 -3.68
#